data_AF-A0A7C3JB81-F1
#
_entry.id   AF-A0A7C3JB81-F1
#
_cell.length_a   1.000
_cell.length_b   1.000
_cell.length_c   1.000
_cell.angle_alpha   90.00
_cell.angle_beta   90.00
_cell.angle_gamma   90.00
#
_symmetry.space_group_name_H-M   'P 1'
#
loop_
_entity.id
_entity.type
_entity.pdbx_description
1 polymer ?
#
loop_
_entity_poly.entity_id
_entity_poly.type
_entity_poly.pdbx_seq_one_letter_code
_entity_poly.pdbx_strand_id
1 'polypeptide(L)'
;MSTDFYPLIATWSRLQELPRANRYPSDYLLLLAALDMGWEIVEPVRFNAPREGESRGSYLFSLTHPLYLTNRQVYILQSEEIDTYIQKESLAVLRY
;
A
#
# COMPACT_ATOMS: atom_id res chain seq x y z
N MET A 1 -45.76 1.55 17.73
CA MET A 1 -44.44 2.10 18.12
C MET A 1 -43.54 0.94 18.49
N SER A 2 -42.57 0.61 17.64
CA SER A 2 -41.33 -0.06 18.06
C SER A 2 -40.26 0.30 17.03
N THR A 3 -39.13 0.72 17.54
CA THR A 3 -38.01 1.39 16.89
C THR A 3 -37.10 0.39 16.18
N ASP A 4 -37.15 0.36 14.85
CA ASP A 4 -36.12 -0.30 14.03
C ASP A 4 -34.94 0.66 13.78
N PHE A 5 -34.21 0.97 14.85
CA PHE A 5 -32.84 1.47 14.72
C PHE A 5 -31.93 0.24 14.72
N TYR A 6 -31.21 -0.04 13.63
CA TYR A 6 -29.81 -0.52 13.60
C TYR A 6 -29.37 -0.96 12.17
N PRO A 7 -29.40 -0.09 11.14
CA PRO A 7 -28.65 -0.38 9.92
C PRO A 7 -27.13 -0.16 10.08
N LEU A 8 -26.70 0.62 11.09
CA LEU A 8 -25.30 1.01 11.26
C LEU A 8 -24.40 -0.12 11.79
N ILE A 9 -24.89 -0.98 12.70
CA ILE A 9 -24.06 -2.04 13.32
C ILE A 9 -23.64 -3.07 12.26
N ALA A 10 -24.52 -3.44 11.34
CA ALA A 10 -24.23 -4.39 10.28
C ALA A 10 -23.15 -3.91 9.32
N THR A 11 -23.01 -2.59 9.13
CA THR A 11 -21.96 -1.99 8.29
C THR A 11 -20.58 -2.12 8.94
N TRP A 12 -20.49 -1.91 10.25
CA TRP A 12 -19.22 -2.03 11.00
C TRP A 12 -18.72 -3.48 11.06
N SER A 13 -19.63 -4.44 11.26
CA SER A 13 -19.25 -5.87 11.26
C SER A 13 -18.65 -6.32 9.93
N ARG A 14 -19.14 -5.79 8.79
CA ARG A 14 -18.59 -6.09 7.46
C ARG A 14 -17.20 -5.50 7.20
N LEU A 15 -16.85 -4.39 7.85
CA LEU A 15 -15.51 -3.83 7.79
C LEU A 15 -14.50 -4.61 8.65
N GLN A 16 -14.99 -5.40 9.62
CA GLN A 16 -14.18 -6.30 10.44
C GLN A 16 -14.04 -7.70 9.84
N GLU A 17 -14.80 -8.04 8.79
CA GLU A 17 -14.57 -9.26 8.03
C GLU A 17 -13.19 -9.17 7.38
N LEU A 18 -12.34 -10.16 7.68
CA LEU A 18 -11.02 -10.30 7.05
C LEU A 18 -11.16 -10.11 5.53
N PRO A 19 -10.40 -9.20 4.91
CA PRO A 19 -10.52 -8.95 3.49
C PRO A 19 -10.40 -10.27 2.74
N ARG A 20 -11.45 -10.65 2.00
CA ARG A 20 -11.39 -11.79 1.06
C ARG A 20 -10.14 -11.59 0.22
N ALA A 21 -9.34 -12.66 0.07
CA ALA A 21 -8.05 -12.70 -0.62
C ALA A 21 -7.98 -11.63 -1.72
N ASN A 22 -7.48 -10.47 -1.33
CA ASN A 22 -7.45 -9.33 -2.21
C ASN A 22 -6.38 -9.66 -3.24
N ARG A 23 -6.69 -9.47 -4.52
CA ARG A 23 -5.72 -9.71 -5.60
C ARG A 23 -4.47 -8.83 -5.42
N TYR A 24 -4.60 -7.75 -4.65
CA TYR A 24 -3.54 -6.85 -4.26
C TYR A 24 -3.27 -6.91 -2.75
N PRO A 25 -2.02 -7.04 -2.30
CA PRO A 25 -1.67 -6.91 -0.89
C PRO A 25 -2.19 -5.58 -0.33
N SER A 26 -2.56 -5.55 0.96
CA SER A 26 -3.02 -4.33 1.64
C SER A 26 -2.06 -3.15 1.44
N ASP A 27 -0.76 -3.43 1.34
CA ASP A 27 0.29 -2.43 1.16
C ASP A 27 0.26 -1.78 -0.23
N TYR A 28 -0.16 -2.51 -1.26
CA TYR A 28 -0.33 -1.94 -2.60
C TYR A 28 -1.46 -0.90 -2.61
N LEU A 29 -2.58 -1.21 -1.96
CA LEU A 29 -3.68 -0.26 -1.80
C LEU A 29 -3.28 0.96 -0.96
N LEU A 30 -2.43 0.78 0.05
CA LEU A 30 -1.91 1.89 0.83
C LEU A 30 -1.03 2.82 0.01
N LEU A 31 -0.19 2.30 -0.89
CA LEU A 31 0.58 3.13 -1.81
C LEU A 31 -0.35 3.91 -2.74
N LEU A 32 -1.30 3.26 -3.40
CA LEU A 32 -2.24 3.94 -4.30
C LEU A 32 -3.04 5.02 -3.59
N ALA A 33 -3.58 4.72 -2.40
CA ALA A 33 -4.33 5.69 -1.62
C ALA A 33 -3.45 6.90 -1.22
N ALA A 34 -2.18 6.68 -0.86
CA ALA A 34 -1.26 7.76 -0.56
C ALA A 34 -1.00 8.64 -1.79
N LEU A 35 -0.78 8.05 -2.96
CA LEU A 35 -0.59 8.79 -4.22
C LEU A 35 -1.85 9.60 -4.58
N ASP A 36 -3.04 9.03 -4.45
CA ASP A 36 -4.32 9.72 -4.69
C ASP A 36 -4.53 10.90 -3.73
N MET A 37 -4.01 10.80 -2.50
CA MET A 37 -4.01 11.88 -1.51
C MET A 37 -2.90 12.91 -1.74
N GLY A 38 -2.10 12.78 -2.80
CA GLY A 38 -1.02 13.72 -3.14
C GLY A 38 0.24 13.54 -2.30
N TRP A 39 0.46 12.35 -1.71
CA TRP A 39 1.76 12.03 -1.11
C TRP A 39 2.80 11.84 -2.20
N GLU A 40 4.03 12.26 -1.91
CA GLU A 40 5.15 12.16 -2.84
C GLU A 40 6.02 10.96 -2.47
N ILE A 41 6.45 10.22 -3.49
CA ILE A 41 7.48 9.19 -3.33
C ILE A 41 8.83 9.90 -3.29
N VAL A 42 9.58 9.71 -2.20
CA VAL A 42 10.93 10.25 -2.07
C VAL A 42 11.89 9.37 -2.86
N GLU A 43 12.15 8.15 -2.36
CA GLU A 43 13.03 7.19 -3.00
C GLU A 43 12.56 5.76 -2.66
N PRO A 44 12.29 4.90 -3.66
CA PRO A 44 12.08 3.48 -3.43
C PRO A 44 13.41 2.76 -3.19
N VAL A 45 13.45 1.91 -2.16
CA VAL A 45 14.58 1.00 -1.88
C VAL A 45 14.20 -0.41 -2.31
N ARG A 46 15.02 -1.05 -3.14
CA ARG A 46 14.85 -2.45 -3.55
C ARG A 46 15.66 -3.37 -2.65
N PHE A 47 14.99 -4.38 -2.10
CA PHE A 47 15.59 -5.51 -1.40
C PHE A 47 15.58 -6.73 -2.32
N ASN A 48 16.77 -7.25 -2.66
CA ASN A 48 16.89 -8.40 -3.56
C ASN A 48 16.67 -9.75 -2.84
N ALA A 49 16.83 -9.77 -1.51
CA ALA A 49 16.55 -10.95 -0.71
C ALA A 49 15.02 -11.11 -0.55
N PRO A 50 14.44 -12.26 -0.93
CA PRO A 50 13.06 -12.57 -0.58
C PRO A 50 12.94 -12.65 0.95
N ARG A 51 11.85 -12.15 1.53
CA ARG A 51 11.51 -12.54 2.91
C ARG A 51 11.12 -14.02 2.92
N GLU A 52 11.21 -14.66 4.09
CA GLU A 52 10.79 -16.06 4.24
C GLU A 52 9.37 -16.27 3.69
N GLY A 53 9.23 -17.17 2.71
CA GLY A 53 7.96 -17.46 2.03
C GLY A 53 7.70 -16.67 0.75
N GLU A 54 8.60 -15.75 0.36
CA GLU A 54 8.48 -14.97 -0.87
C GLU A 54 9.41 -15.52 -1.97
N SER A 55 8.95 -15.51 -3.22
CA SER A 55 9.74 -15.99 -4.38
C SER A 55 10.45 -14.86 -5.12
N ARG A 56 10.18 -13.60 -4.75
CA ARG A 56 10.68 -12.38 -5.41
C ARG A 56 11.17 -11.39 -4.36
N GLY A 57 11.95 -10.40 -4.78
CA GLY A 57 12.37 -9.30 -3.93
C GLY A 57 11.20 -8.39 -3.52
N SER A 58 11.52 -7.31 -2.81
CA SER A 58 10.54 -6.32 -2.39
C SER A 58 11.06 -4.90 -2.58
N TYR A 59 10.13 -3.95 -2.60
CA TYR A 59 10.40 -2.52 -2.57
C TYR A 59 9.89 -1.92 -1.27
N LEU A 60 10.65 -0.99 -0.70
CA LEU A 60 10.22 -0.10 0.36
C LEU A 60 10.05 1.29 -0.23
N PHE A 61 8.81 1.75 -0.28
CA PHE A 61 8.49 3.11 -0.70
C PHE A 61 8.47 4.01 0.53
N SER A 62 9.32 5.05 0.50
CA SER A 62 9.25 6.15 1.46
C SER A 62 8.36 7.25 0.90
N LEU A 63 7.25 7.52 1.58
CA LEU A 63 6.23 8.49 1.19
C LEU A 63 6.24 9.68 2.14
N THR A 64 6.10 10.88 1.60
CA THR A 64 6.02 12.12 2.39
C THR A 64 4.75 12.88 2.03
N HIS A 65 4.00 13.32 3.04
CA HIS A 65 2.89 14.24 2.80
C HIS A 65 3.41 15.69 2.74
N PRO A 66 3.20 16.44 1.65
CA PRO A 66 3.79 17.78 1.47
C PRO A 66 3.34 18.80 2.52
N LEU A 67 2.07 18.74 2.94
CA LEU A 67 1.51 19.67 3.94
C LEU A 67 1.75 19.29 5.40
N TYR A 68 1.75 18.00 5.75
CA TYR A 68 1.81 17.54 7.14
C TYR A 68 3.22 17.12 7.58
N LEU A 69 4.20 17.09 6.65
CA LEU A 69 5.58 16.66 6.90
C LEU A 69 5.66 15.28 7.59
N THR A 70 4.66 14.44 7.33
CA THR A 70 4.59 13.08 7.85
C THR A 70 5.19 12.12 6.84
N ASN A 71 6.09 11.26 7.33
CA ASN A 71 6.71 10.22 6.53
C ASN A 71 6.03 8.87 6.82
N ARG A 72 5.83 8.08 5.78
CA ARG A 72 5.33 6.71 5.89
C ARG A 72 6.12 5.78 5.00
N GLN A 73 6.35 4.57 5.49
CA GLN A 73 7.00 3.52 4.74
C GLN A 73 6.00 2.43 4.37
N VAL A 74 6.06 1.96 3.12
CA VAL A 74 5.19 0.90 2.60
C VAL A 74 6.04 -0.17 1.94
N TYR A 75 5.89 -1.42 2.39
CA TYR A 75 6.58 -2.58 1.81
C TYR A 75 5.70 -3.20 0.73
N ILE A 76 6.22 -3.35 -0.48
CA ILE A 76 5.49 -3.93 -1.59
C ILE A 76 6.32 -5.04 -2.20
N LEU A 77 5.69 -6.20 -2.38
CA LEU A 77 6.27 -7.32 -3.11
C LEU A 77 6.59 -6.92 -4.55
N GLN A 78 7.75 -7.35 -5.04
CA GLN A 78 8.11 -7.12 -6.43
C GLN A 78 7.12 -7.79 -7.37
N SER A 79 6.54 -6.99 -8.26
CA SER A 79 5.64 -7.43 -9.32
C SER A 79 5.96 -6.65 -10.60
N GLU A 80 5.52 -7.18 -11.74
CA GLU A 80 5.69 -6.53 -13.04
C GLU A 80 5.00 -5.15 -13.09
N GLU A 81 3.85 -5.03 -12.43
CA GLU A 81 3.11 -3.76 -12.32
C GLU A 81 3.94 -2.69 -11.60
N ILE A 82 4.56 -3.06 -10.46
CA ILE A 82 5.44 -2.15 -9.70
C ILE A 82 6.71 -1.81 -10.47
N ASP A 83 7.34 -2.80 -11.10
CA ASP A 83 8.54 -2.58 -11.91
C ASP A 83 8.24 -1.61 -13.08
N THR A 84 7.09 -1.77 -13.72
CA THR A 84 6.62 -0.88 -14.80
C THR A 84 6.34 0.53 -14.28
N TYR A 85 5.68 0.66 -13.13
CA TYR A 85 5.40 1.95 -12.50
C TYR A 85 6.68 2.72 -12.19
N ILE A 86 7.65 2.07 -11.55
CA ILE A 86 8.95 2.66 -11.22
C ILE A 86 9.66 3.18 -12.49
N GLN A 87 9.64 2.41 -13.57
CA GLN A 87 10.25 2.81 -14.84
C GLN A 87 9.53 3.99 -15.48
N LYS A 88 8.19 3.96 -15.50
CA LYS A 88 7.36 5.01 -16.12
C LYS A 88 7.51 6.34 -15.40
N GLU A 89 7.52 6.33 -14.07
CA GLU A 89 7.67 7.52 -13.24
C GLU A 89 9.15 7.93 -13.06
N SER A 90 10.09 7.22 -13.71
CA SER A 90 11.53 7.50 -13.65
C SER A 90 12.08 7.59 -12.21
N LEU A 91 11.55 6.76 -11.31
CA LEU A 91 11.94 6.79 -9.91
C LEU A 91 13.36 6.24 -9.72
N ALA A 92 14.20 6.99 -9.02
CA ALA A 92 15.54 6.55 -8.68
C ALA A 92 15.47 5.45 -7.59
N VAL A 93 15.76 4.21 -7.97
CA VAL A 93 15.73 3.07 -7.05
C VAL A 93 17.10 2.86 -6.40
N LEU A 94 17.14 2.93 -5.07
CA LEU A 94 18.31 2.52 -4.29
C LEU A 94 18.33 1.00 -4.12
N ARG A 95 19.51 0.38 -4.13
CA ARG A 95 19.68 -1.07 -3.99
C ARG A 95 20.37 -1.40 -2.67
N TYR A 96 19.83 -2.37 -1.93
CA TYR A 96 20.42 -2.91 -0.71
C TYR A 96 20.60 -4.42 -0.80
#